data_AF-A0A0H5PZZ8-F1
#
_entry.id   AF-A0A0H5PZZ8-F1
#
_cell.length_a   1.000
_cell.length_b   1.000
_cell.length_c   1.000
_cell.angle_alpha   90.00
_cell.angle_beta   90.00
_cell.angle_gamma   90.00
#
_symmetry.space_group_name_H-M   'P 1'
#
loop_
_entity.id
_entity.type
_entity.pdbx_description
1 polymer ?
#
loop_
_entity_poly.entity_id
_entity_poly.type
_entity_poly.pdbx_seq_one_letter_code
_entity_poly.pdbx_strand_id
1 'polypeptide(L)'
;MYLRIRPLGGQTTGPEVWTVAPSYRWVPFTATFTQAALQSLANRLIANIGTATFGSLRALMSSTGTITGWRVEQWDEQDNLQAAAEASYGTAMAGTGGATKTLQDSVVLSLRTNTPGPRGRGRLYWPAWGAATSNWRLSTPSAATVATDARTLLLAIQTEITNEAVANLISDVPQLAVRSRTTHSSLQVVSIVVGDVLDTQRRRRESLAENRSAVTY
;
A
#
# COMPACT_ATOMS: atom_id res chain seq x y z
N MET A 1 17.48 -6.23 4.27
CA MET A 1 16.63 -7.22 3.62
C MET A 1 15.21 -7.09 4.10
N TYR A 2 14.62 -6.04 3.58
CA TYR A 2 13.19 -5.87 3.55
C TYR A 2 12.79 -5.69 2.09
N LEU A 3 11.56 -6.05 1.78
CA LEU A 3 10.97 -5.79 0.48
C LEU A 3 10.14 -4.52 0.54
N ARG A 4 10.16 -3.73 -0.54
CA ARG A 4 9.12 -2.73 -0.82
C ARG A 4 8.34 -3.18 -2.03
N ILE A 5 7.03 -3.24 -1.87
CA ILE A 5 6.11 -3.64 -2.95
C ILE A 5 5.35 -2.40 -3.37
N ARG A 6 5.46 -2.02 -4.64
CA ARG A 6 4.83 -0.81 -5.18
C ARG A 6 3.88 -1.20 -6.30
N PRO A 7 2.57 -0.93 -6.22
CA PRO A 7 1.76 -0.91 -7.42
C PRO A 7 2.34 0.14 -8.38
N LEU A 8 2.54 -0.27 -9.63
CA LEU A 8 2.83 0.63 -10.73
C LEU A 8 1.49 1.17 -11.21
N GLY A 9 1.37 2.47 -11.34
CA GLY A 9 0.10 3.07 -11.69
C GLY A 9 0.14 4.58 -11.78
N GLY A 10 -0.89 5.10 -12.42
CA GLY A 10 -1.10 6.51 -12.73
C GLY A 10 -1.86 6.67 -14.04
N GLN A 11 -1.99 7.92 -14.49
CA GLN A 11 -2.45 8.24 -15.84
C GLN A 11 -1.23 8.54 -16.71
N THR A 12 -1.02 7.80 -17.80
CA THR A 12 0.15 7.92 -18.70
C THR A 12 0.33 9.33 -19.29
N THR A 13 -0.77 10.07 -19.45
CA THR A 13 -0.81 11.41 -20.04
C THR A 13 -1.59 12.41 -19.20
N GLY A 14 -1.80 12.12 -17.91
CA GLY A 14 -2.57 13.00 -17.05
C GLY A 14 -2.10 12.99 -15.61
N PRO A 15 -2.81 13.71 -14.74
CA PRO A 15 -2.14 14.28 -13.59
C PRO A 15 -2.30 13.41 -12.32
N GLU A 16 -3.00 12.28 -12.40
CA GLU A 16 -3.08 11.28 -11.32
C GLU A 16 -1.82 10.40 -11.32
N VAL A 17 -0.80 10.86 -10.59
CA VAL A 17 0.42 10.10 -10.28
C VAL A 17 0.47 9.90 -8.77
N TRP A 18 0.68 8.66 -8.35
CA TRP A 18 0.73 8.32 -6.93
C TRP A 18 1.77 7.23 -6.70
N THR A 19 2.20 7.07 -5.45
CA THR A 19 3.14 6.03 -5.07
C THR A 19 2.75 5.49 -3.71
N VAL A 20 2.37 4.22 -3.70
CA VAL A 20 2.13 3.44 -2.49
C VAL A 20 3.24 2.41 -2.40
N ALA A 21 3.87 2.27 -1.24
CA ALA A 21 5.06 1.43 -1.13
C ALA A 21 5.18 0.81 0.27
N PRO A 22 4.26 -0.11 0.65
CA PRO A 22 4.39 -0.90 1.86
C PRO A 22 5.73 -1.63 1.91
N SER A 23 6.29 -1.71 3.12
CA SER A 23 7.50 -2.46 3.40
C SER A 23 7.17 -3.77 4.11
N TYR A 24 7.79 -4.85 3.70
CA TYR A 24 7.67 -6.18 4.30
C TYR A 24 9.04 -6.65 4.78
N ARG A 25 9.10 -7.27 5.94
CA ARG A 25 10.35 -7.70 6.57
C ARG A 25 10.30 -9.15 7.01
N TRP A 26 11.40 -9.86 6.83
CA TRP A 26 11.70 -11.16 7.43
C TRP A 26 12.33 -10.99 8.82
N VAL A 27 12.04 -11.90 9.75
CA VAL A 27 12.70 -11.99 11.05
C VAL A 27 12.91 -13.48 11.39
N PRO A 28 14.13 -14.05 11.58
CA PRO A 28 15.51 -13.85 11.12
C PRO A 28 15.82 -13.00 9.89
N PHE A 29 17.10 -12.69 9.66
CA PHE A 29 17.51 -11.78 8.59
C PHE A 29 18.72 -12.34 7.84
N THR A 30 18.52 -13.44 7.12
CA THR A 30 19.61 -14.08 6.36
C THR A 30 19.24 -14.40 4.93
N ALA A 31 17.96 -14.57 4.62
CA ALA A 31 17.53 -14.92 3.28
C ALA A 31 17.45 -13.71 2.34
N THR A 32 17.99 -13.89 1.14
CA THR A 32 17.97 -12.94 0.02
C THR A 32 17.19 -13.56 -1.12
N PHE A 33 16.30 -12.81 -1.76
CA PHE A 33 15.72 -13.25 -3.01
C PHE A 33 16.74 -13.02 -4.13
N THR A 34 16.96 -14.05 -4.94
CA THR A 34 17.70 -13.90 -6.20
C THR A 34 16.90 -13.01 -7.15
N GLN A 35 17.56 -12.47 -8.18
CA GLN A 35 16.86 -11.67 -9.20
C GLN A 35 15.72 -12.46 -9.86
N ALA A 36 15.92 -13.77 -10.11
CA ALA A 36 14.89 -14.63 -10.68
C ALA A 36 13.68 -14.79 -9.72
N ALA A 37 13.94 -14.94 -8.41
CA ALA A 37 12.88 -15.02 -7.40
C ALA A 37 12.10 -13.70 -7.28
N LEU A 38 12.77 -12.54 -7.38
CA LEU A 38 12.09 -11.24 -7.42
C LEU A 38 11.19 -11.10 -8.66
N GLN A 39 11.66 -11.55 -9.83
CA GLN A 39 10.85 -11.55 -11.04
C GLN A 39 9.65 -12.49 -10.94
N SER A 40 9.85 -13.69 -10.38
CA SER A 40 8.78 -14.64 -10.09
C SER A 40 7.73 -14.03 -9.15
N LEU A 41 8.17 -13.36 -8.07
CA LEU A 41 7.26 -12.64 -7.16
C LEU A 41 6.46 -11.55 -7.89
N ALA A 42 7.11 -10.73 -8.73
CA ALA A 42 6.41 -9.72 -9.51
C ALA A 42 5.33 -10.34 -10.41
N ASN A 43 5.65 -11.45 -11.07
CA ASN A 43 4.69 -12.20 -11.90
C ASN A 43 3.53 -12.78 -11.08
N ARG A 44 3.79 -13.31 -9.89
CA ARG A 44 2.76 -13.80 -8.96
C ARG A 44 1.78 -12.70 -8.54
N LEU A 45 2.31 -11.51 -8.21
CA LEU A 45 1.46 -10.38 -7.84
C LEU A 45 0.49 -10.01 -8.98
N ILE A 46 0.93 -10.05 -10.24
CA ILE A 46 0.06 -9.81 -11.40
C ILE A 46 -0.95 -10.94 -11.61
N ALA A 47 -0.54 -12.20 -11.41
CA ALA A 47 -1.42 -13.35 -11.61
C ALA A 47 -2.53 -13.45 -10.55
N ASN A 48 -2.23 -13.09 -9.30
CA ASN A 48 -3.07 -13.41 -8.14
C ASN A 48 -3.76 -12.19 -7.50
N ILE A 49 -3.27 -10.97 -7.73
CA ILE A 49 -3.90 -9.75 -7.18
C ILE A 49 -4.68 -9.06 -8.29
N GLY A 50 -5.98 -9.33 -8.37
CA GLY A 50 -6.87 -8.75 -9.36
C GLY A 50 -7.75 -7.63 -8.82
N THR A 51 -8.72 -7.21 -9.64
CA THR A 51 -9.70 -6.16 -9.30
C THR A 51 -10.49 -6.45 -8.03
N ALA A 52 -10.78 -7.72 -7.74
CA ALA A 52 -11.50 -8.14 -6.54
C ALA A 52 -10.68 -7.85 -5.27
N THR A 53 -9.36 -8.07 -5.30
CA THR A 53 -8.46 -7.86 -4.16
C THR A 53 -8.37 -6.40 -3.75
N PHE A 54 -8.47 -5.47 -4.69
CA PHE A 54 -8.50 -4.03 -4.39
C PHE A 54 -9.83 -3.56 -3.79
N GLY A 55 -10.94 -4.26 -4.05
CA GLY A 55 -12.26 -3.90 -3.54
C GLY A 55 -12.60 -2.43 -3.79
N SER A 56 -12.98 -1.73 -2.73
CA SER A 56 -13.35 -0.32 -2.76
C SER A 56 -12.19 0.67 -2.93
N LEU A 57 -10.94 0.23 -2.82
CA LEU A 57 -9.78 1.09 -3.10
C LEU A 57 -9.81 1.62 -4.55
N ARG A 58 -10.40 0.86 -5.47
CA ARG A 58 -10.60 1.31 -6.86
C ARG A 58 -11.61 2.45 -6.97
N ALA A 59 -12.59 2.52 -6.09
CA ALA A 59 -13.57 3.61 -6.08
C ALA A 59 -12.95 4.94 -5.57
N LEU A 60 -11.83 4.88 -4.85
CA LEU A 60 -11.06 6.07 -4.47
C LEU A 60 -10.22 6.62 -5.62
N MET A 61 -9.84 5.77 -6.58
CA MET A 61 -9.16 6.17 -7.82
C MET A 61 -10.17 6.70 -8.85
N SER A 62 -9.74 7.64 -9.69
CA SER A 62 -10.55 8.03 -10.84
C SER A 62 -10.65 6.89 -11.86
N SER A 63 -11.71 6.86 -12.68
CA SER A 63 -11.82 5.91 -13.80
C SER A 63 -10.72 6.07 -14.86
N THR A 64 -10.04 7.21 -14.88
CA THR A 64 -8.86 7.47 -15.73
C THR A 64 -7.54 7.04 -15.09
N GLY A 65 -7.52 6.85 -13.77
CA GLY A 65 -6.37 6.32 -13.04
C GLY A 65 -6.30 4.82 -13.22
N THR A 66 -5.09 4.30 -13.45
CA THR A 66 -4.89 2.87 -13.67
C THR A 66 -3.78 2.29 -12.80
N ILE A 67 -3.91 1.01 -12.47
CA ILE A 67 -2.82 0.18 -11.92
C ILE A 67 -2.33 -0.68 -13.09
N THR A 68 -1.11 -0.43 -13.51
CA THR A 68 -0.49 -1.08 -14.68
C THR A 68 0.32 -2.29 -14.30
N GLY A 69 0.78 -2.38 -13.05
CA GLY A 69 1.57 -3.52 -12.62
C GLY A 69 2.05 -3.47 -11.17
N TRP A 70 3.14 -4.19 -10.91
CA TRP A 70 3.83 -4.23 -9.63
C TRP A 70 5.33 -4.10 -9.81
N ARG A 71 5.96 -3.37 -8.90
CA ARG A 71 7.41 -3.35 -8.70
C ARG A 71 7.74 -3.91 -7.33
N VAL A 72 8.67 -4.84 -7.32
CA VAL A 72 9.24 -5.46 -6.13
C VAL A 72 10.66 -4.94 -5.98
N GLU A 73 11.01 -4.42 -4.81
CA GLU A 73 12.34 -3.92 -4.52
C GLU A 73 12.89 -4.59 -3.27
N GLN A 74 14.12 -5.10 -3.36
CA GLN A 74 14.84 -5.65 -2.22
C GLN A 74 15.87 -4.63 -1.73
N TRP A 75 15.78 -4.28 -0.45
CA TRP A 75 16.65 -3.31 0.21
C TRP A 75 17.43 -3.96 1.34
N ASP A 76 18.67 -3.55 1.57
CA ASP A 76 19.45 -3.99 2.74
C ASP A 76 19.01 -3.28 4.04
N GLU A 77 19.74 -3.47 5.15
CA GLU A 77 19.43 -2.79 6.42
C GLU A 77 19.95 -1.36 6.48
N GLN A 78 20.79 -0.96 5.54
CA GLN A 78 21.33 0.38 5.41
C GLN A 78 20.51 1.22 4.42
N ASP A 79 19.37 0.67 3.97
CA ASP A 79 18.49 1.28 2.99
C ASP A 79 19.17 1.53 1.63
N ASN A 80 20.08 0.63 1.22
CA ASN A 80 20.55 0.54 -0.17
C ASN A 80 19.70 -0.47 -0.95
N LEU A 81 19.33 -0.10 -2.18
CA LEU A 81 18.62 -0.97 -3.10
C LEU A 81 19.59 -2.04 -3.63
N GLN A 82 19.25 -3.31 -3.42
CA GLN A 82 20.07 -4.45 -3.83
C GLN A 82 19.62 -5.01 -5.18
N ALA A 83 18.31 -5.12 -5.38
CA ALA A 83 17.73 -5.65 -6.61
C ALA A 83 16.27 -5.20 -6.75
N ALA A 84 15.75 -5.21 -7.97
CA ALA A 84 14.35 -4.90 -8.25
C ALA A 84 13.84 -5.69 -9.45
N ALA A 85 12.53 -5.97 -9.45
CA ALA A 85 11.84 -6.59 -10.56
C ALA A 85 10.47 -5.94 -10.75
N GLU A 86 9.95 -6.02 -11.98
CA GLU A 86 8.66 -5.45 -12.36
C GLU A 86 7.88 -6.43 -13.22
N ALA A 87 6.56 -6.39 -13.10
CA ALA A 87 5.65 -7.10 -13.99
C ALA A 87 4.42 -6.22 -14.23
N SER A 88 3.84 -6.33 -15.43
CA SER A 88 2.69 -5.53 -15.86
C SER A 88 1.49 -6.41 -16.17
N TYR A 89 0.28 -5.92 -15.91
CA TYR A 89 -0.94 -6.58 -16.35
C TYR A 89 -1.04 -6.51 -17.87
N GLY A 90 -1.63 -7.53 -18.49
CA GLY A 90 -1.99 -7.47 -19.91
C GLY A 90 -3.04 -6.40 -20.21
N THR A 91 -3.89 -6.07 -19.22
CA THR A 91 -4.82 -4.94 -19.27
C THR A 91 -4.75 -4.19 -17.96
N ALA A 92 -4.47 -2.88 -18.00
CA ALA A 92 -4.36 -2.07 -16.80
C ALA A 92 -5.70 -2.03 -16.04
N MET A 93 -5.64 -2.11 -14.71
CA MET A 93 -6.83 -2.05 -13.87
C MET A 93 -7.21 -0.60 -13.61
N ALA A 94 -8.28 -0.13 -14.23
CA ALA A 94 -8.80 1.21 -14.00
C ALA A 94 -9.41 1.37 -12.59
N GLY A 95 -9.41 2.59 -12.05
CA GLY A 95 -10.29 2.98 -10.97
C GLY A 95 -11.76 2.96 -11.40
N THR A 96 -12.65 3.25 -10.46
CA THR A 96 -14.10 3.25 -10.70
C THR A 96 -14.79 4.52 -10.23
N GLY A 97 -14.08 5.42 -9.54
CA GLY A 97 -14.63 6.67 -9.04
C GLY A 97 -14.66 7.78 -10.09
N GLY A 98 -15.58 8.72 -9.93
CA GLY A 98 -15.61 9.95 -10.73
C GLY A 98 -14.59 10.96 -10.22
N ALA A 99 -13.82 11.58 -11.12
CA ALA A 99 -12.80 12.59 -10.82
C ALA A 99 -13.40 13.88 -10.22
N THR A 100 -13.66 13.88 -8.91
CA THR A 100 -14.38 14.97 -8.21
C THR A 100 -13.52 15.70 -7.18
N LYS A 101 -12.27 15.29 -7.00
CA LYS A 101 -11.32 15.84 -6.03
C LYS A 101 -10.11 16.44 -6.72
N THR A 102 -9.21 17.02 -5.94
CA THR A 102 -7.93 17.48 -6.45
C THR A 102 -6.88 16.39 -6.33
N LEU A 103 -5.80 16.50 -7.11
CA LEU A 103 -4.72 15.52 -7.11
C LEU A 103 -3.88 15.54 -5.83
N GLN A 104 -4.07 16.57 -5.01
CA GLN A 104 -3.45 16.70 -3.69
C GLN A 104 -4.23 15.95 -2.62
N ASP A 105 -5.42 15.43 -2.94
CA ASP A 105 -6.30 14.78 -1.98
C ASP A 105 -6.00 13.28 -1.94
N SER A 106 -5.83 12.75 -0.73
CA SER A 106 -5.52 11.33 -0.52
C SER A 106 -6.28 10.75 0.67
N VAL A 107 -6.51 9.43 0.64
CA VAL A 107 -6.92 8.68 1.81
C VAL A 107 -5.66 8.14 2.50
N VAL A 108 -5.52 8.44 3.78
CA VAL A 108 -4.35 8.00 4.56
C VAL A 108 -4.63 6.68 5.23
N LEU A 109 -3.87 5.67 4.87
CA LEU A 109 -3.82 4.38 5.56
C LEU A 109 -2.73 4.48 6.63
N SER A 110 -3.12 4.67 7.88
CA SER A 110 -2.19 4.73 9.01
C SER A 110 -1.85 3.32 9.49
N LEU A 111 -0.59 2.92 9.32
CA LEU A 111 -0.06 1.66 9.83
C LEU A 111 0.34 1.84 11.30
N ARG A 112 -0.18 0.98 12.19
CA ARG A 112 0.10 1.05 13.63
C ARG A 112 0.88 -0.17 14.09
N THR A 113 1.87 0.05 14.94
CA THR A 113 2.60 -1.02 15.63
C THR A 113 2.27 -0.98 17.14
N ASN A 114 2.78 -1.95 17.89
CA ASN A 114 2.70 -1.96 19.35
C ASN A 114 3.61 -0.90 20.02
N THR A 115 4.46 -0.21 19.25
CA THR A 115 5.36 0.82 19.77
C THR A 115 4.60 2.13 20.01
N PRO A 116 4.57 2.64 21.25
CA PRO A 116 3.91 3.91 21.55
C PRO A 116 4.54 5.09 20.82
N GLY A 117 3.72 6.10 20.53
CA GLY A 117 4.16 7.37 19.94
C GLY A 117 4.31 7.38 18.42
N PRO A 118 4.89 8.46 17.85
CA PRO A 118 5.01 8.64 16.40
C PRO A 118 5.97 7.66 15.72
N ARG A 119 6.95 7.15 16.45
CA ARG A 119 8.01 6.26 15.92
C ARG A 119 7.48 4.89 15.45
N GLY A 120 6.37 4.43 16.04
CA GLY A 120 5.69 3.19 15.68
C GLY A 120 4.57 3.36 14.65
N ARG A 121 4.54 4.46 13.90
CA ARG A 121 3.45 4.78 12.99
C ARG A 121 3.97 4.98 11.57
N GLY A 122 3.43 4.20 10.64
CA GLY A 122 3.63 4.38 9.20
C GLY A 122 2.40 5.01 8.56
N ARG A 123 2.58 5.57 7.36
CA ARG A 123 1.46 6.07 6.54
C ARG A 123 1.66 5.64 5.11
N LEU A 124 0.57 5.19 4.48
CA LEU A 124 0.46 5.03 3.04
C LEU A 124 -0.61 6.02 2.56
N TYR A 125 -0.35 6.64 1.42
CA TYR A 125 -1.24 7.63 0.81
C TYR A 125 -1.87 7.02 -0.43
N TRP A 126 -3.15 6.69 -0.34
CA TRP A 126 -3.91 6.18 -1.47
C TRP A 126 -4.58 7.33 -2.21
N PRO A 127 -4.56 7.36 -3.56
CA PRO A 127 -5.25 8.41 -4.32
C PRO A 127 -6.73 8.48 -3.96
N ALA A 128 -7.27 9.70 -3.85
CA ALA A 128 -8.67 9.95 -3.51
C ALA A 128 -9.43 10.72 -4.60
N TRP A 129 -8.94 10.71 -5.85
CA TRP A 129 -9.53 11.50 -6.92
C TRP A 129 -10.99 11.12 -7.22
N GLY A 130 -11.28 9.82 -7.08
CA GLY A 130 -12.59 9.20 -7.22
C GLY A 130 -13.49 9.27 -5.98
N ALA A 131 -12.96 9.73 -4.84
CA ALA A 131 -13.64 9.59 -3.55
C ALA A 131 -14.89 10.48 -3.43
N ALA A 132 -16.02 9.87 -3.04
CA ALA A 132 -17.23 10.60 -2.73
C ALA A 132 -17.18 11.13 -1.29
N THR A 133 -17.50 12.41 -1.13
CA THR A 133 -17.51 13.08 0.18
C THR A 133 -18.87 13.68 0.49
N SER A 134 -19.34 13.53 1.73
CA SER A 134 -20.50 14.23 2.28
C SER A 134 -20.06 15.02 3.51
N ASN A 135 -20.46 16.29 3.61
CA ASN A 135 -20.04 17.19 4.70
C ASN A 135 -18.51 17.20 4.93
N TRP A 136 -17.74 17.25 3.84
CA TRP A 136 -16.26 17.23 3.85
C TRP A 136 -15.63 15.95 4.42
N ARG A 137 -16.40 14.87 4.55
CA ARG A 137 -15.96 13.56 5.02
C ARG A 137 -16.13 12.50 3.94
N LEU A 138 -15.22 11.54 3.90
CA LEU A 138 -15.28 10.35 3.09
C LEU A 138 -16.60 9.61 3.37
N SER A 139 -17.41 9.42 2.34
CA SER A 139 -18.76 8.86 2.46
C SER A 139 -18.91 7.54 1.73
N THR A 140 -18.37 7.45 0.50
CA THR A 140 -18.43 6.22 -0.29
C THR A 140 -17.12 6.06 -1.08
N PRO A 141 -16.38 4.96 -0.85
CA PRO A 141 -16.57 3.97 0.22
C PRO A 141 -16.36 4.56 1.63
N SER A 142 -16.93 3.93 2.66
CA SER A 142 -16.74 4.36 4.06
C SER A 142 -15.31 4.11 4.53
N ALA A 143 -14.82 4.87 5.51
CA ALA A 143 -13.47 4.66 6.08
C ALA A 143 -13.27 3.24 6.62
N ALA A 144 -14.31 2.60 7.18
CA ALA A 144 -14.27 1.22 7.64
C ALA A 144 -14.09 0.23 6.47
N THR A 145 -14.84 0.42 5.38
CA THR A 145 -14.70 -0.39 4.16
C THR A 145 -13.30 -0.25 3.58
N VAL A 146 -12.78 0.98 3.51
CA VAL A 146 -11.41 1.24 3.03
C VAL A 146 -10.37 0.56 3.91
N ALA A 147 -10.52 0.59 5.24
CA ALA A 147 -9.60 -0.10 6.15
C ALA A 147 -9.59 -1.61 5.92
N THR A 148 -10.77 -2.23 5.77
CA THR A 148 -10.91 -3.66 5.47
C THR A 148 -10.27 -4.02 4.13
N ASP A 149 -10.55 -3.26 3.07
CA ASP A 149 -10.00 -3.57 1.74
C ASP A 149 -8.49 -3.29 1.64
N ALA A 150 -7.99 -2.28 2.35
CA ALA A 150 -6.55 -2.06 2.53
C ALA A 150 -5.88 -3.24 3.22
N ARG A 151 -6.50 -3.79 4.26
CA ARG A 151 -6.01 -5.01 4.91
C ARG A 151 -6.00 -6.19 3.94
N THR A 152 -7.10 -6.42 3.23
CA THR A 152 -7.20 -7.50 2.23
C THR A 152 -6.09 -7.41 1.19
N LEU A 153 -5.84 -6.22 0.64
CA LEU A 153 -4.76 -6.00 -0.32
C LEU A 153 -3.38 -6.28 0.29
N LEU A 154 -3.10 -5.73 1.47
CA LEU A 154 -1.80 -5.86 2.11
C LEU A 154 -1.52 -7.30 2.58
N LEU A 155 -2.54 -8.05 2.99
CA LEU A 155 -2.43 -9.48 3.30
C LEU A 155 -2.23 -10.31 2.03
N ALA A 156 -2.93 -10.01 0.93
CA ALA A 156 -2.73 -10.70 -0.34
C ALA A 156 -1.29 -10.53 -0.85
N ILE A 157 -0.72 -9.33 -0.75
CA ILE A 157 0.70 -9.09 -1.03
C ILE A 157 1.58 -9.96 -0.12
N GLN A 158 1.32 -9.96 1.20
CA GLN A 158 2.10 -10.78 2.14
C GLN A 158 2.06 -12.26 1.77
N THR A 159 0.88 -12.79 1.43
CA THR A 159 0.67 -14.17 0.99
C THR A 159 1.54 -14.50 -0.22
N GLU A 160 1.61 -13.63 -1.23
CA GLU A 160 2.45 -13.88 -2.40
C GLU A 160 3.94 -13.85 -2.07
N ILE A 161 4.38 -12.94 -1.18
CA ILE A 161 5.78 -12.95 -0.71
C ILE A 161 6.08 -14.26 0.05
N THR A 162 5.18 -14.72 0.92
CA THR A 162 5.33 -15.99 1.64
C THR A 162 5.37 -17.17 0.67
N ASN A 163 4.50 -17.21 -0.34
CA ASN A 163 4.48 -18.28 -1.33
C ASN A 163 5.78 -18.33 -2.14
N GLU A 164 6.33 -17.18 -2.53
CA GLU A 164 7.62 -17.13 -3.22
C GLU A 164 8.78 -17.51 -2.27
N ALA A 165 8.75 -17.09 -1.01
CA ALA A 165 9.73 -17.49 -0.01
C ALA A 165 9.78 -19.03 0.13
N VAL A 166 8.61 -19.67 0.30
CA VAL A 166 8.49 -21.13 0.39
C VAL A 166 9.01 -21.81 -0.88
N ALA A 167 8.68 -21.29 -2.07
CA ALA A 167 9.16 -21.83 -3.34
C ALA A 167 10.70 -21.78 -3.48
N ASN A 168 11.35 -20.84 -2.80
CA ASN A 168 12.81 -20.68 -2.79
C ASN A 168 13.47 -21.20 -1.49
N LEU A 169 12.75 -22.02 -0.71
CA LEU A 169 13.24 -22.62 0.55
C LEU A 169 13.70 -21.58 1.58
N ILE A 170 13.07 -20.40 1.59
CA ILE A 170 13.28 -19.35 2.57
C ILE A 170 12.27 -19.56 3.70
N SER A 171 12.76 -19.85 4.92
CA SER A 171 11.93 -20.22 6.07
C SER A 171 11.25 -19.05 6.77
N ASP A 172 11.71 -17.81 6.54
CA ASP A 172 11.23 -16.64 7.27
C ASP A 172 9.88 -16.16 6.71
N VAL A 173 8.92 -15.92 7.60
CA VAL A 173 7.61 -15.38 7.22
C VAL A 173 7.71 -13.85 7.13
N PRO A 174 7.58 -13.24 5.93
CA PRO A 174 7.57 -11.80 5.79
C PRO A 174 6.33 -11.22 6.45
N GLN A 175 6.50 -10.14 7.20
CA GLN A 175 5.41 -9.39 7.81
C GLN A 175 5.42 -7.94 7.35
N LEU A 176 4.23 -7.36 7.19
CA LEU A 176 4.10 -5.92 6.97
C LEU A 176 4.76 -5.16 8.13
N ALA A 177 5.63 -4.21 7.79
CA ALA A 177 6.41 -3.48 8.76
C ALA A 177 6.50 -1.97 8.45
N VAL A 178 6.53 -1.17 9.50
CA VAL A 178 6.93 0.24 9.43
C VAL A 178 8.45 0.28 9.47
N ARG A 179 9.07 0.73 8.37
CA ARG A 179 10.52 0.91 8.26
C ARG A 179 10.92 2.34 8.66
N SER A 180 11.78 2.47 9.66
CA SER A 180 12.45 3.73 10.02
C SER A 180 13.80 3.80 9.34
N ARG A 181 13.99 4.78 8.45
CA ARG A 181 15.28 5.04 7.79
C ARG A 181 16.30 5.69 8.71
N THR A 182 15.85 6.36 9.77
CA THR A 182 16.74 7.03 10.72
C THR A 182 17.39 6.05 11.69
N THR A 183 16.63 5.05 12.13
CA THR A 183 17.11 4.07 13.12
C THR A 183 17.42 2.71 12.50
N HIS A 184 17.27 2.59 11.17
CA HIS A 184 17.43 1.35 10.42
C HIS A 184 16.70 0.16 11.06
N SER A 185 15.53 0.43 11.62
CA SER A 185 14.71 -0.56 12.31
C SER A 185 13.36 -0.71 11.62
N SER A 186 12.79 -1.91 11.74
CA SER A 186 11.44 -2.15 11.25
C SER A 186 10.57 -2.70 12.37
N LEU A 187 9.35 -2.20 12.46
CA LEU A 187 8.38 -2.57 13.49
C LEU A 187 7.17 -3.22 12.83
N GLN A 188 6.74 -4.38 13.33
CA GLN A 188 5.59 -5.10 12.79
C GLN A 188 4.30 -4.27 12.91
N VAL A 189 3.52 -4.22 11.83
CA VAL A 189 2.19 -3.62 11.83
C VAL A 189 1.19 -4.58 12.46
N VAL A 190 0.38 -4.07 13.39
CA VAL A 190 -0.66 -4.82 14.13
C VAL A 190 -2.07 -4.35 13.80
N SER A 191 -2.22 -3.13 13.29
CA SER A 191 -3.51 -2.63 12.83
C SER A 191 -3.35 -1.55 11.77
N ILE A 192 -4.38 -1.42 10.94
CA ILE A 192 -4.54 -0.38 9.94
C ILE A 192 -5.67 0.53 10.38
N VAL A 193 -5.42 1.84 10.35
CA VAL A 193 -6.39 2.86 10.73
C VAL A 193 -6.61 3.81 9.56
N VAL A 194 -7.87 4.03 9.21
CA VAL A 194 -8.27 4.97 8.15
C VAL A 194 -9.19 6.03 8.75
N GLY A 195 -8.93 7.28 8.40
CA GLY A 195 -9.75 8.42 8.78
C GLY A 195 -10.85 8.71 7.77
N ASP A 196 -11.92 9.35 8.22
CA ASP A 196 -13.00 9.84 7.36
C ASP A 196 -12.73 11.23 6.77
N VAL A 197 -11.58 11.85 7.04
CA VAL A 197 -11.20 13.14 6.45
C VAL A 197 -10.08 12.89 5.44
N LEU A 198 -10.27 13.36 4.20
CA LEU A 198 -9.21 13.30 3.18
C LEU A 198 -8.02 14.13 3.65
N ASP A 199 -6.81 13.60 3.45
CA ASP A 199 -5.60 14.39 3.66
C ASP A 199 -5.45 15.33 2.48
N THR A 200 -5.68 16.61 2.78
CA THR A 200 -5.59 17.72 1.86
C THR A 200 -4.70 18.75 2.54
N GLN A 201 -3.77 19.37 1.82
CA GLN A 201 -2.87 20.39 2.39
C GLN A 201 -3.60 21.73 2.61
N ARG A 202 -4.67 21.74 3.39
CA ARG A 202 -5.53 22.92 3.58
C ARG A 202 -5.90 23.14 5.04
N ARG A 203 -5.86 24.40 5.48
CA ARG A 203 -6.20 24.81 6.86
C ARG A 203 -7.59 24.35 7.33
N ARG A 204 -8.59 24.29 6.43
CA ARG A 204 -9.95 23.81 6.76
C ARG A 204 -9.99 22.34 7.21
N ARG A 205 -8.99 21.54 6.87
CA ARG A 205 -8.84 20.16 7.36
C ARG A 205 -8.47 20.14 8.85
N GLU A 206 -7.81 21.16 9.37
CA GLU A 206 -7.40 21.23 10.78
C GLU A 206 -8.58 21.44 11.74
N SER A 207 -9.68 22.05 11.28
CA SER A 207 -10.87 22.27 12.10
C SER A 207 -11.84 21.07 12.15
N LEU A 208 -11.57 20.01 11.39
CA LEU A 208 -12.43 18.81 11.35
C LEU A 208 -11.88 17.73 12.27
N ALA A 209 -12.65 17.34 13.29
CA ALA A 209 -12.37 16.15 14.09
C ALA A 209 -12.54 14.90 13.22
N GLU A 210 -11.49 14.10 13.09
CA GLU A 210 -11.46 12.89 12.25
C GLU A 210 -12.03 11.70 13.01
N ASN A 211 -13.05 11.04 12.45
CA ASN A 211 -13.47 9.73 12.90
C ASN A 211 -12.55 8.68 12.29
N ARG A 212 -12.15 7.69 13.07
CA ARG A 212 -11.18 6.68 12.64
C ARG A 212 -11.78 5.29 12.74
N SER A 213 -11.64 4.54 11.66
CA SER A 213 -11.95 3.12 11.62
C SER A 213 -10.65 2.33 11.67
N ALA A 214 -10.59 1.34 12.56
CA ALA A 214 -9.42 0.49 12.74
C ALA A 214 -9.78 -0.96 12.39
N VAL A 215 -8.85 -1.66 11.77
CA VAL A 215 -8.91 -3.10 11.56
C VAL A 215 -7.61 -3.73 12.04
N THR A 216 -7.71 -4.83 12.78
CA THR A 216 -6.54 -5.64 13.14
C THR A 216 -5.90 -6.17 11.87
N TYR A 217 -4.58 -6.10 11.76
CA TYR A 217 -3.85 -6.62 10.60
C TYR A 217 -3.68 -8.14 10.75
#